data_AF-A0A7L3C6B0-F1
#
_entry.id   AF-A0A7L3C6B0-F1
#
_cell.length_a   1.000
_cell.length_b   1.000
_cell.length_c   1.000
_cell.angle_alpha   90.00
_cell.angle_beta   90.00
_cell.angle_gamma   90.00
#
_symmetry.space_group_name_H-M   'P 1'
#
loop_
_entity.id
_entity.type
_entity.pdbx_description
1 polymer ?
#
loop_
_entity_poly.entity_id
_entity_poly.type
_entity_poly.pdbx_seq_one_letter_code
_entity_poly.pdbx_strand_id
1 'polypeptide(L)'
;MPPCPALLLLLLAASALPAGGSPPQPSCLHFSELLPAKLRELRIKFEEIKDYFQSKDDELSIQLLGSELLDEFKGTFGCQSVSEMMRFYMEEVLPSAMRTSSHHQQSMGDLGNLLMSLKATMSRCHRFFTCEKRSKTIKHIKETFNKMNENGIYKAMGEFDIFINYIEEYLLMKRRK
;
A
#
# COMPACT_ATOMS: atom_id res chain seq x y z
N MET A 1 -51.74 54.30 -34.19
CA MET A 1 -50.41 54.19 -34.81
C MET A 1 -49.56 53.26 -33.96
N PRO A 2 -49.08 52.13 -34.51
CA PRO A 2 -47.98 51.31 -33.94
C PRO A 2 -46.64 52.06 -34.19
N PRO A 3 -45.48 51.70 -33.56
CA PRO A 3 -44.87 50.38 -33.62
C PRO A 3 -44.28 49.80 -32.32
N CYS A 4 -43.91 48.53 -32.50
CA CYS A 4 -43.33 47.51 -31.62
C CYS A 4 -41.79 47.72 -31.49
N PRO A 5 -40.98 46.69 -31.13
CA PRO A 5 -40.47 46.32 -29.81
C PRO A 5 -38.95 46.48 -29.67
N ALA A 6 -38.39 46.43 -28.46
CA ALA A 6 -36.97 46.08 -28.29
C ALA A 6 -36.71 45.41 -26.92
N LEU A 7 -36.63 44.09 -27.01
CA LEU A 7 -35.89 43.17 -26.16
C LEU A 7 -34.66 43.80 -25.48
N LEU A 8 -34.51 43.65 -24.17
CA LEU A 8 -33.18 43.45 -23.60
C LEU A 8 -33.24 42.40 -22.50
N LEU A 9 -32.68 41.24 -22.85
CA LEU A 9 -32.59 40.04 -22.03
C LEU A 9 -31.81 40.31 -20.74
N LEU A 10 -32.34 39.74 -19.65
CA LEU A 10 -31.65 39.45 -18.40
C LEU A 10 -30.36 38.67 -18.68
N LEU A 11 -29.21 39.21 -18.29
CA LEU A 11 -27.98 38.43 -18.10
C LEU A 11 -27.58 38.51 -16.62
N LEU A 12 -28.10 37.54 -15.85
CA LEU A 12 -27.53 37.17 -14.56
C LEU A 12 -26.16 36.55 -14.82
N ALA A 13 -25.09 37.33 -14.60
CA ALA A 13 -23.74 36.80 -14.58
C ALA A 13 -23.58 35.91 -13.33
N ALA A 14 -23.94 34.63 -13.44
CA ALA A 14 -23.54 33.62 -12.49
C ALA A 14 -22.02 33.46 -12.59
N SER A 15 -21.30 33.98 -11.60
CA SER A 15 -19.90 33.66 -11.36
C SER A 15 -19.77 32.19 -10.96
N ALA A 16 -19.78 31.31 -11.96
CA ALA A 16 -19.31 29.94 -11.78
C ALA A 16 -17.78 30.00 -11.60
N LEU A 17 -17.33 30.16 -10.36
CA LEU A 17 -15.99 29.72 -9.98
C LEU A 17 -15.93 28.22 -10.32
N PRO A 18 -15.00 27.77 -11.18
CA PRO A 18 -14.74 26.35 -11.27
C PRO A 18 -14.35 25.90 -9.86
N ALA A 19 -15.07 24.91 -9.33
CA ALA A 19 -14.56 24.07 -8.24
C ALA A 19 -13.36 23.30 -8.80
N GLY A 20 -12.26 24.01 -9.04
CA GLY A 20 -11.02 23.50 -9.56
C GLY A 20 -10.30 22.80 -8.42
N GLY A 21 -10.44 21.48 -8.37
CA GLY A 21 -9.50 20.64 -7.64
C GLY A 21 -8.09 21.08 -8.00
N SER A 22 -7.24 21.24 -6.99
CA SER A 22 -5.84 21.62 -7.17
C SER A 22 -5.22 20.78 -8.28
N PRO A 23 -4.44 21.35 -9.21
CA PRO A 23 -3.79 20.55 -10.24
C PRO A 23 -3.01 19.41 -9.56
N PRO A 24 -3.12 18.17 -10.05
CA PRO A 24 -2.40 17.05 -9.46
C PRO A 24 -0.92 17.41 -9.40
N GLN A 25 -0.31 17.17 -8.23
CA GLN A 25 1.13 17.37 -8.05
C GLN A 25 1.87 16.70 -9.24
N PRO A 26 2.92 17.34 -9.81
CA PRO A 26 3.62 16.79 -10.98
C PRO A 26 4.06 15.33 -10.80
N SER A 27 4.39 14.96 -9.57
CA SER A 27 4.78 13.60 -9.16
C SER A 27 3.66 12.54 -9.21
N CYS A 28 2.40 12.93 -9.44
CA CYS A 28 1.25 12.04 -9.52
C CYS A 28 0.69 11.88 -10.95
N LEU A 29 1.18 12.67 -11.92
CA LEU A 29 0.75 12.59 -13.32
C LEU A 29 1.05 11.22 -13.95
N HIS A 30 2.14 10.57 -13.53
CA HIS A 30 2.57 9.24 -14.00
C HIS A 30 2.30 8.12 -13.00
N PHE A 31 1.41 8.33 -12.04
CA PHE A 31 1.18 7.39 -10.94
C PHE A 31 0.85 5.96 -11.40
N SER A 32 0.07 5.81 -12.47
CA SER A 32 -0.31 4.51 -13.05
C SER A 32 0.89 3.74 -13.63
N GLU A 33 1.93 4.42 -14.06
CA GLU A 33 3.18 3.82 -14.59
C GLU A 33 4.19 3.59 -13.46
N LEU A 34 4.21 4.47 -12.46
CA LEU A 34 5.12 4.41 -11.32
C LEU A 34 4.86 3.22 -10.39
N LEU A 35 3.59 2.85 -10.17
CA LEU A 35 3.26 1.76 -9.23
C LEU A 35 3.79 0.39 -9.68
N PRO A 36 3.55 -0.08 -10.93
CA PRO A 36 4.14 -1.33 -11.41
C PRO A 36 5.68 -1.35 -11.33
N ALA A 37 6.33 -0.22 -11.65
CA ALA A 37 7.79 -0.11 -11.55
C ALA A 37 8.27 -0.26 -10.10
N LYS A 38 7.63 0.42 -9.14
CA LYS A 38 7.96 0.31 -7.71
C LYS A 38 7.75 -1.10 -7.15
N LEU A 39 6.66 -1.77 -7.55
CA LEU A 39 6.42 -3.17 -7.15
C LEU A 39 7.47 -4.10 -7.74
N ARG A 40 7.88 -3.87 -8.99
CA ARG A 40 8.96 -4.64 -9.63
C ARG A 40 10.30 -4.44 -8.91
N GLU A 41 10.66 -3.20 -8.58
CA GLU A 41 11.87 -2.90 -7.79
C GLU A 41 11.83 -3.60 -6.43
N LEU A 42 10.68 -3.57 -5.75
CA LEU A 42 10.48 -4.23 -4.46
C LEU A 42 10.67 -5.75 -4.56
N ARG A 43 10.16 -6.39 -5.62
CA ARG A 43 10.35 -7.82 -5.89
C ARG A 43 11.81 -8.15 -6.15
N ILE A 44 12.46 -7.41 -7.06
CA ILE A 44 13.88 -7.61 -7.38
C ILE A 44 14.73 -7.52 -6.12
N LYS A 45 14.46 -6.54 -5.26
CA LYS A 45 15.22 -6.37 -4.03
C LYS A 45 14.95 -7.47 -3.01
N PHE A 46 13.71 -7.97 -2.93
CA PHE A 46 13.37 -9.09 -2.06
C PHE A 46 14.07 -10.40 -2.50
N GLU A 47 14.19 -10.65 -3.81
CA GLU A 47 14.86 -11.86 -4.32
C GLU A 47 16.33 -11.98 -3.82
N GLU A 48 17.02 -10.88 -3.51
CA GLU A 48 18.37 -10.93 -2.92
C GLU A 48 18.43 -11.60 -1.53
N ILE A 49 17.33 -11.61 -0.79
CA ILE A 49 17.27 -12.11 0.60
C ILE A 49 16.27 -13.24 0.80
N LYS A 50 15.50 -13.57 -0.24
CA LYS A 50 14.42 -14.55 -0.20
C LYS A 50 14.89 -15.91 0.28
N ASP A 51 15.93 -16.46 -0.34
CA ASP A 51 16.46 -17.79 -0.02
C ASP A 51 16.92 -17.87 1.44
N TYR A 52 17.51 -16.80 1.98
CA TYR A 52 17.94 -16.76 3.37
C TYR A 52 16.75 -16.86 4.34
N PHE A 53 15.66 -16.13 4.09
CA PHE A 53 14.49 -16.17 4.97
C PHE A 53 13.64 -17.43 4.77
N GLN A 54 13.43 -17.87 3.53
CA GLN A 54 12.63 -19.07 3.25
C GLN A 54 13.33 -20.37 3.69
N SER A 55 14.67 -20.45 3.64
CA SER A 55 15.40 -21.62 4.18
C SER A 55 15.47 -21.68 5.70
N LYS A 56 15.06 -20.60 6.39
CA LYS A 56 15.01 -20.48 7.85
C LYS A 56 13.58 -20.52 8.40
N ASP A 57 12.58 -20.50 7.53
CA ASP A 57 11.18 -20.69 7.91
C ASP A 57 10.86 -22.18 8.05
N ASP A 58 11.06 -22.70 9.26
CA ASP A 58 10.76 -24.11 9.58
C ASP A 58 9.27 -24.35 9.89
N GLU A 59 8.46 -23.29 10.04
CA GLU A 59 7.06 -23.35 10.48
C GLU A 59 6.08 -23.44 9.31
N LEU A 60 6.21 -24.48 8.48
CA LEU A 60 5.42 -24.66 7.25
C LEU A 60 3.92 -24.93 7.47
N SER A 61 3.52 -25.28 8.69
CA SER A 61 2.12 -25.56 9.04
C SER A 61 1.25 -24.31 9.22
N ILE A 62 1.90 -23.17 9.42
CA ILE A 62 1.26 -21.87 9.60
C ILE A 62 1.39 -21.12 8.28
N GLN A 63 0.33 -20.43 7.85
CA GLN A 63 0.43 -19.40 6.82
C GLN A 63 0.12 -18.07 7.50
N LEU A 64 1.14 -17.22 7.66
CA LEU A 64 0.97 -15.96 8.41
C LEU A 64 0.10 -14.98 7.61
N LEU A 65 0.32 -14.92 6.30
CA LEU A 65 -0.42 -14.12 5.33
C LEU A 65 -1.37 -15.02 4.53
N GLY A 66 -2.46 -15.43 5.17
CA GLY A 66 -3.52 -16.25 4.57
C GLY A 66 -4.45 -15.47 3.63
N SER A 67 -5.34 -16.20 2.93
CA SER A 67 -6.31 -15.62 2.00
C SER A 67 -7.27 -14.63 2.65
N GLU A 68 -7.56 -14.78 3.95
CA GLU A 68 -8.37 -13.84 4.73
C GLU A 68 -7.80 -12.41 4.71
N LEU A 69 -6.47 -12.27 4.63
CA LEU A 69 -5.82 -10.96 4.50
C LEU A 69 -6.13 -10.34 3.13
N LEU A 70 -6.04 -11.14 2.06
CA LEU A 70 -6.37 -10.69 0.72
C LEU A 70 -7.83 -10.27 0.64
N ASP A 71 -8.75 -11.06 1.18
CA ASP A 71 -10.18 -10.74 1.20
C ASP A 71 -10.43 -9.42 1.94
N GLU A 72 -9.73 -9.17 3.04
CA GLU A 72 -9.84 -7.91 3.78
C GLU A 72 -9.27 -6.72 2.97
N PHE A 73 -8.16 -6.92 2.24
CA PHE A 73 -7.62 -5.93 1.30
C PHE A 73 -8.62 -5.57 0.20
N LYS A 74 -9.37 -6.56 -0.30
CA LYS A 74 -10.42 -6.36 -1.32
C LYS A 74 -11.70 -5.76 -0.74
N GLY A 75 -11.92 -5.90 0.56
CA GLY A 75 -13.12 -5.52 1.28
C GLY A 75 -13.20 -4.04 1.70
N THR A 76 -14.17 -3.77 2.58
CA THR A 76 -14.46 -2.43 3.11
C THR A 76 -13.34 -1.86 3.98
N PHE A 77 -12.48 -2.72 4.54
CA PHE A 77 -11.36 -2.34 5.39
C PHE A 77 -10.03 -2.21 4.64
N GLY A 78 -10.00 -2.47 3.32
CA GLY A 78 -8.75 -2.66 2.59
C GLY A 78 -7.74 -1.52 2.69
N CYS A 79 -8.20 -0.26 2.69
CA CYS A 79 -7.29 0.88 2.86
C CYS A 79 -6.62 0.90 4.24
N GLN A 80 -7.35 0.55 5.32
CA GLN A 80 -6.74 0.41 6.63
C GLN A 80 -5.79 -0.78 6.64
N SER A 81 -6.27 -1.95 6.21
CA SER A 81 -5.52 -3.19 6.32
C SER A 81 -4.19 -3.12 5.59
N VAL A 82 -4.16 -2.53 4.38
CA VAL A 82 -2.91 -2.28 3.64
C VAL A 82 -2.00 -1.30 4.39
N SER A 83 -2.55 -0.20 4.90
CA SER A 83 -1.77 0.79 5.68
C SER A 83 -1.14 0.18 6.93
N GLU A 84 -1.92 -0.59 7.70
CA GLU A 84 -1.47 -1.25 8.92
C GLU A 84 -0.46 -2.35 8.64
N MET A 85 -0.61 -3.13 7.56
CA MET A 85 0.38 -4.14 7.18
C MET A 85 1.69 -3.53 6.69
N MET A 86 1.63 -2.47 5.87
CA MET A 86 2.85 -1.74 5.49
C MET A 86 3.57 -1.20 6.73
N ARG A 87 2.82 -0.66 7.69
CA ARG A 87 3.36 -0.19 8.96
C ARG A 87 3.99 -1.33 9.78
N PHE A 88 3.28 -2.46 9.91
CA PHE A 88 3.77 -3.65 10.60
C PHE A 88 5.11 -4.13 10.04
N TYR A 89 5.23 -4.24 8.72
CA TYR A 89 6.49 -4.64 8.09
C TYR A 89 7.63 -3.64 8.35
N MET A 90 7.35 -2.34 8.24
CA MET A 90 8.38 -1.30 8.42
C MET A 90 8.80 -1.08 9.88
N GLU A 91 7.88 -1.18 10.83
CA GLU A 91 8.14 -0.83 12.24
C GLU A 91 8.47 -2.05 13.11
N GLU A 92 8.04 -3.25 12.70
CA GLU A 92 8.15 -4.46 13.54
C GLU A 92 8.98 -5.55 12.84
N VAL A 93 8.62 -5.96 11.61
CA VAL A 93 9.25 -7.10 10.92
C VAL A 93 10.67 -6.77 10.44
N LEU A 94 10.82 -5.77 9.56
CA LEU A 94 12.12 -5.43 8.96
C LEU A 94 13.18 -5.04 10.01
N PRO A 95 12.88 -4.21 11.02
CA PRO A 95 13.85 -3.90 12.07
C PRO A 95 14.29 -5.13 12.87
N SER A 96 13.40 -6.12 13.03
CA SER A 96 13.73 -7.38 13.71
C SER A 96 14.56 -8.29 12.81
N ALA A 97 14.21 -8.40 11.54
CA ALA A 97 14.96 -9.14 10.52
C ALA A 97 16.38 -8.62 10.36
N MET A 98 16.59 -7.29 10.39
CA MET A 98 17.93 -6.69 10.33
C MET A 98 18.87 -7.14 11.45
N ARG A 99 18.34 -7.65 12.57
CA ARG A 99 19.14 -8.18 13.68
C ARG A 99 19.53 -9.65 13.50
N THR A 100 18.92 -10.38 12.56
CA THR A 100 19.17 -11.82 12.37
C THR A 100 20.37 -12.11 11.44
N SER A 101 20.77 -11.15 10.60
CA SER A 101 21.90 -11.32 9.68
C SER A 101 22.59 -10.00 9.35
N SER A 102 23.88 -9.89 9.68
CA SER A 102 24.73 -8.76 9.28
C SER A 102 24.97 -8.74 7.76
N HIS A 103 25.07 -9.91 7.12
CA HIS A 103 25.30 -10.03 5.67
C HIS A 103 24.15 -9.47 4.82
N HIS A 104 22.90 -9.58 5.30
CA HIS A 104 21.71 -9.14 4.57
C HIS A 104 21.14 -7.81 5.10
N GLN A 105 21.78 -7.19 6.09
CA GLN A 105 21.29 -5.99 6.76
C GLN A 105 21.07 -4.81 5.79
N GLN A 106 21.99 -4.62 4.84
CA GLN A 106 21.85 -3.58 3.83
C GLN A 106 20.66 -3.85 2.91
N SER A 107 20.53 -5.07 2.37
CA SER A 107 19.43 -5.43 1.48
C SER A 107 18.06 -5.31 2.16
N MET A 108 17.96 -5.65 3.45
CA MET A 108 16.76 -5.42 4.25
C MET A 108 16.45 -3.93 4.46
N GLY A 109 17.46 -3.10 4.72
CA GLY A 109 17.29 -1.66 4.85
C GLY A 109 16.79 -1.02 3.54
N ASP A 110 17.40 -1.40 2.42
CA ASP A 110 16.99 -0.97 1.09
C ASP A 110 15.57 -1.42 0.75
N LEU A 111 15.20 -2.66 1.09
CA LEU A 111 13.84 -3.18 0.93
C LEU A 111 12.83 -2.34 1.72
N GLY A 112 13.16 -1.98 2.96
CA GLY A 112 12.36 -1.07 3.78
C GLY A 112 12.20 0.32 3.15
N ASN A 113 13.27 0.87 2.58
CA ASN A 113 13.22 2.16 1.87
C ASN A 113 12.30 2.11 0.64
N LEU A 114 12.35 1.03 -0.14
CA LEU A 114 11.44 0.81 -1.28
C LEU A 114 9.98 0.71 -0.82
N LEU A 115 9.70 -0.04 0.25
CA LEU A 115 8.35 -0.17 0.81
C LEU A 115 7.83 1.18 1.33
N MET A 116 8.67 1.96 2.01
CA MET A 116 8.34 3.31 2.47
C MET A 116 8.06 4.25 1.29
N SER A 117 8.86 4.17 0.23
CA SER A 117 8.67 4.94 -1.02
C SER A 117 7.34 4.59 -1.71
N LEU A 118 6.99 3.30 -1.76
CA LEU A 118 5.70 2.84 -2.28
C LEU A 118 4.54 3.41 -1.45
N LYS A 119 4.58 3.27 -0.12
CA LYS A 119 3.56 3.81 0.79
C LYS A 119 3.40 5.32 0.61
N ALA A 120 4.49 6.09 0.58
CA ALA A 120 4.45 7.53 0.40
C ALA A 120 3.80 7.93 -0.94
N THR A 121 4.11 7.19 -2.01
CA THR A 121 3.52 7.39 -3.34
C THR A 121 2.01 7.13 -3.33
N MET A 122 1.58 6.04 -2.68
CA MET A 122 0.16 5.72 -2.48
C MET A 122 -0.58 6.78 -1.66
N SER A 123 0.01 7.24 -0.54
CA SER A 123 -0.57 8.29 0.30
C SER A 123 -0.82 9.58 -0.48
N ARG A 124 0.19 10.03 -1.23
CA ARG A 124 0.19 11.34 -1.90
C ARG A 124 -0.75 11.40 -3.10
N CYS A 125 -0.78 10.37 -3.93
CA CYS A 125 -1.39 10.47 -5.26
C CYS A 125 -2.84 10.00 -5.37
N HIS A 126 -3.39 9.35 -4.34
CA HIS A 126 -4.77 8.85 -4.40
C HIS A 126 -5.48 8.85 -3.05
N ARG A 127 -4.88 9.43 -2.00
CA ARG A 127 -5.41 9.36 -0.62
C ARG A 127 -5.77 7.91 -0.24
N PHE A 128 -4.96 6.94 -0.68
CA PHE A 128 -5.19 5.50 -0.48
C PHE A 128 -5.37 5.09 0.99
N PHE A 129 -5.05 5.98 1.94
CA PHE A 129 -5.01 5.73 3.37
C PHE A 129 -5.87 6.69 4.20
N THR A 130 -6.93 7.29 3.65
CA THR A 130 -7.91 8.04 4.46
C THR A 130 -8.89 7.10 5.14
N CYS A 131 -8.40 6.29 6.08
CA CYS A 131 -9.17 5.27 6.79
C CYS A 131 -9.27 5.53 8.29
N GLU A 132 -10.41 5.16 8.89
CA GLU A 132 -10.74 5.45 10.30
C GLU A 132 -10.98 4.19 11.15
N LYS A 133 -11.09 3.01 10.53
CA LYS A 133 -11.47 1.76 11.20
C LYS A 133 -10.26 0.84 11.32
N ARG A 134 -10.13 0.08 12.42
CA ARG A 134 -9.07 -0.93 12.59
C ARG A 134 -9.46 -2.29 12.00
N SER A 135 -8.46 -3.06 11.58
CA SER A 135 -8.63 -4.43 11.07
C SER A 135 -8.54 -5.48 12.18
N LYS A 136 -9.41 -6.49 12.12
CA LYS A 136 -9.31 -7.67 13.01
C LYS A 136 -8.29 -8.67 12.48
N THR A 137 -8.21 -8.85 11.16
CA THR A 137 -7.26 -9.78 10.54
C THR A 137 -5.81 -9.36 10.81
N ILE A 138 -5.50 -8.06 10.72
CA ILE A 138 -4.15 -7.56 11.03
C ILE A 138 -3.82 -7.79 12.51
N LYS A 139 -4.78 -7.61 13.41
CA LYS A 139 -4.58 -7.92 14.84
C LYS A 139 -4.19 -9.38 15.04
N HIS A 140 -4.89 -10.31 14.38
CA HIS A 140 -4.59 -11.73 14.49
C HIS A 140 -3.20 -12.07 13.94
N ILE A 141 -2.83 -11.51 12.77
CA ILE A 141 -1.49 -11.67 12.19
C ILE A 141 -0.40 -11.23 13.16
N LYS A 142 -0.54 -10.04 13.77
CA LYS A 142 0.42 -9.55 14.76
C LYS A 142 0.52 -10.42 16.00
N GLU A 143 -0.61 -10.93 16.49
CA GLU A 143 -0.64 -11.86 17.62
C GLU A 143 0.06 -13.17 17.29
N THR A 144 -0.17 -13.73 16.10
CA THR A 144 0.49 -14.95 15.63
C THR A 144 2.00 -14.73 15.46
N PHE A 145 2.41 -13.64 14.80
CA PHE A 145 3.80 -13.24 14.68
C PHE A 145 4.51 -13.17 16.04
N ASN A 146 3.89 -12.50 17.02
CA ASN A 146 4.47 -12.38 18.36
C ASN A 146 4.56 -13.72 19.09
N LYS A 147 3.56 -14.61 18.93
CA LYS A 147 3.59 -15.96 19.53
C LYS A 147 4.69 -16.85 18.95
N MET A 148 5.11 -16.59 17.71
CA MET A 148 6.17 -17.34 17.05
C MET A 148 7.59 -16.88 17.47
N ASN A 149 7.72 -15.83 18.28
CA ASN A 149 9.03 -15.28 18.70
C ASN A 149 9.96 -15.03 17.49
N GLU A 150 11.20 -15.52 17.53
CA GLU A 150 12.17 -15.36 16.43
C GLU A 150 11.70 -16.03 15.13
N ASN A 151 10.97 -17.15 15.20
CA ASN A 151 10.42 -17.83 14.01
C ASN A 151 9.42 -16.94 13.28
N GLY A 152 8.72 -16.04 13.99
CA GLY A 152 7.81 -15.08 13.38
C GLY A 152 8.51 -14.15 12.38
N ILE A 153 9.79 -13.83 12.63
CA ILE A 153 10.61 -12.99 11.74
C ILE A 153 10.86 -13.71 10.42
N TYR A 154 11.35 -14.95 10.49
CA TYR A 154 11.61 -15.75 9.29
C TYR A 154 10.33 -16.03 8.52
N LYS A 155 9.22 -16.29 9.23
CA LYS A 155 7.90 -16.49 8.63
C LYS A 155 7.43 -15.26 7.86
N ALA A 156 7.40 -14.11 8.51
CA ALA A 156 6.90 -12.87 7.91
C ALA A 156 7.76 -12.41 6.73
N MET A 157 9.09 -12.59 6.81
CA MET A 157 9.99 -12.28 5.70
C MET A 157 9.93 -13.32 4.59
N GLY A 158 9.77 -14.60 4.91
CA GLY A 158 9.62 -15.69 3.95
C GLY A 158 8.36 -15.55 3.09
N GLU A 159 7.30 -14.95 3.64
CA GLU A 159 6.03 -14.65 2.96
C GLU A 159 5.96 -13.21 2.40
N PHE A 160 7.07 -12.49 2.31
CA PHE A 160 7.05 -11.10 1.84
C PHE A 160 6.60 -10.96 0.37
N ASP A 161 6.86 -11.96 -0.48
CA ASP A 161 6.33 -11.98 -1.86
C ASP A 161 4.80 -12.08 -1.91
N ILE A 162 4.19 -12.85 -1.00
CA ILE A 162 2.72 -12.87 -0.80
C ILE A 162 2.23 -11.46 -0.46
N PHE A 163 2.90 -10.77 0.46
CA PHE A 163 2.55 -9.39 0.81
C PHE A 163 2.61 -8.45 -0.39
N ILE A 164 3.67 -8.50 -1.21
CA ILE A 164 3.78 -7.70 -2.43
C ILE A 164 2.62 -7.99 -3.39
N ASN A 165 2.29 -9.27 -3.60
CA ASN A 165 1.19 -9.69 -4.48
C ASN A 165 -0.15 -9.16 -3.99
N TYR A 166 -0.40 -9.17 -2.68
CA TYR A 166 -1.64 -8.64 -2.11
C TYR A 166 -1.74 -7.11 -2.24
N ILE A 167 -0.63 -6.38 -2.10
CA ILE A 167 -0.59 -4.94 -2.38
C ILE A 167 -0.92 -4.68 -3.86
N GLU A 168 -0.35 -5.46 -4.78
CA GLU A 168 -0.61 -5.33 -6.21
C GLU A 168 -2.09 -5.53 -6.54
N GLU A 169 -2.71 -6.58 -6.01
CA GLU A 169 -4.15 -6.84 -6.16
C GLU A 169 -5.00 -5.66 -5.66
N TYR A 170 -4.68 -5.10 -4.49
CA TYR A 170 -5.36 -3.92 -3.95
C TYR A 170 -5.23 -2.70 -4.89
N LEU A 171 -4.03 -2.44 -5.41
CA LEU A 171 -3.76 -1.33 -6.32
C LEU A 171 -4.52 -1.50 -7.66
N LEU A 172 -4.55 -2.72 -8.20
CA LEU A 172 -5.32 -3.04 -9.42
C LEU A 172 -6.81 -2.78 -9.23
N MET A 173 -7.37 -3.16 -8.08
CA MET A 173 -8.78 -2.89 -7.77
C MET A 173 -9.10 -1.41 -7.69
N LYS A 174 -8.19 -0.61 -7.13
CA LYS A 174 -8.38 0.83 -6.96
C LYS A 174 -8.19 1.63 -8.24
N ARG A 175 -7.48 1.08 -9.24
CA ARG A 175 -7.40 1.65 -10.60
C ARG A 175 -8.70 1.47 -11.39
N ARG A 176 -9.49 0.42 -11.10
CA ARG A 176 -10.73 0.09 -11.81
C ARG A 176 -11.97 0.85 -11.30
N LYS A 177 -11.85 1.56 -10.17
CA LYS A 177 -12.92 2.35 -9.56
C LYS A 177 -12.65 3.84 -9.77
#